data_AF-A0A1Y2J156-F1
#
_entry.id   AF-A0A1Y2J156-F1
#
_cell.length_a   1.000
_cell.length_b   1.000
_cell.length_c   1.000
_cell.angle_alpha   90.00
_cell.angle_beta   90.00
_cell.angle_gamma   90.00
#
_symmetry.space_group_name_H-M   'P 1'
#
loop_
_entity.id
_entity.type
_entity.pdbx_description
1 polymer ?
#
loop_
_entity_poly.entity_id
_entity_poly.type
_entity_poly.pdbx_seq_one_letter_code
_entity_poly.pdbx_strand_id
1 'polypeptide(L)'
;RFAWLKDAWRTQYEFVAQEGAVLKELNDAEVPYVPTLICHGDIPGQDTVTPTWWELKHNPPTASTECPLRRHKHYRIAVKEVGMKLVEFKHGKQLLQIIFDCIFAHQQAVVEANIMHRDISGGNILIFPRAIDVGGNGSAYIKWTGLLVDWELSKPLKGDASFPRPRQPERTGTWQFMSAAVLDNHSKKLEVSDELESFFHVTLYYAVRY
;
A
#
# COMPACT_ATOMS: atom_id res chain seq x y z
N ARG A 1 21.58 -2.82 -12.48
CA ARG A 1 20.52 -1.78 -12.34
C ARG A 1 20.16 -1.71 -10.86
N PHE A 2 20.08 -0.52 -10.26
CA PHE A 2 19.70 -0.36 -8.84
C PHE A 2 18.16 -0.48 -8.71
N ALA A 3 17.68 -1.21 -7.70
CA ALA A 3 16.27 -1.52 -7.50
C ALA A 3 15.96 -1.63 -6.00
N TRP A 4 14.70 -1.46 -5.62
CA TRP A 4 14.23 -1.68 -4.24
C TRP A 4 13.73 -3.11 -4.07
N LEU A 5 14.20 -3.81 -3.04
CA LEU A 5 13.72 -5.14 -2.65
C LEU A 5 13.06 -5.04 -1.28
N LYS A 6 11.77 -5.37 -1.20
CA LYS A 6 11.04 -5.54 0.06
C LYS A 6 10.98 -7.03 0.38
N ASP A 7 11.39 -7.37 1.59
CA ASP A 7 11.36 -8.71 2.19
C ASP A 7 10.34 -8.69 3.33
N ALA A 8 9.27 -9.48 3.24
CA ALA A 8 8.11 -9.33 4.11
C ALA A 8 7.44 -10.68 4.45
N TRP A 9 6.80 -10.74 5.61
CA TRP A 9 5.93 -11.85 5.99
C TRP A 9 4.48 -11.44 5.78
N ARG A 10 3.87 -11.91 4.69
CA ARG A 10 2.46 -11.59 4.39
C ARG A 10 1.53 -12.62 5.03
N THR A 11 0.32 -12.22 5.35
CA THR A 11 -0.71 -13.16 5.81
C THR A 11 -1.11 -14.13 4.68
N GLN A 12 -1.11 -15.43 4.96
CA GLN A 12 -1.46 -16.51 4.02
C GLN A 12 -2.97 -16.83 4.13
N TYR A 13 -3.80 -16.09 3.40
CA TYR A 13 -5.21 -16.45 3.18
C TYR A 13 -5.53 -16.46 1.69
N GLU A 14 -6.47 -17.32 1.30
CA GLU A 14 -6.83 -17.63 -0.09
C GLU A 14 -7.33 -16.41 -0.89
N PHE A 15 -7.76 -15.34 -0.21
CA PHE A 15 -8.37 -14.16 -0.82
C PHE A 15 -7.60 -12.86 -0.58
N VAL A 16 -6.33 -12.93 -0.17
CA VAL A 16 -5.47 -11.75 0.02
C VAL A 16 -4.54 -11.64 -1.17
N ALA A 17 -4.77 -10.63 -2.01
CA ALA A 17 -3.91 -10.32 -3.14
C ALA A 17 -2.48 -10.04 -2.64
N GLN A 18 -1.49 -10.51 -3.40
CA GLN A 18 -0.10 -10.14 -3.17
C GLN A 18 0.12 -8.72 -3.67
N GLU A 19 0.90 -7.91 -2.95
CA GLU A 19 1.26 -6.54 -3.36
C GLU A 19 1.77 -6.47 -4.80
N GLY A 20 2.56 -7.46 -5.22
CA GLY A 20 3.10 -7.50 -6.58
C GLY A 20 2.05 -7.82 -7.64
N ALA A 21 1.02 -8.59 -7.31
CA ALA A 21 -0.10 -8.80 -8.22
C ALA A 21 -0.89 -7.50 -8.41
N VAL A 22 -1.10 -6.74 -7.33
CA VAL A 22 -1.73 -5.41 -7.38
C VAL A 22 -0.89 -4.43 -8.20
N LEU A 23 0.42 -4.35 -7.94
CA LEU A 23 1.31 -3.49 -8.73
C LEU A 23 1.33 -3.89 -10.20
N LYS A 24 1.25 -5.18 -10.52
CA LYS A 24 1.12 -5.63 -11.92
C LYS A 24 -0.14 -5.07 -12.56
N GLU A 25 -1.29 -5.19 -11.90
CA GLU A 25 -2.57 -4.66 -12.39
C GLU A 25 -2.52 -3.15 -12.59
N LEU A 26 -1.97 -2.41 -11.63
CA LEU A 26 -1.77 -0.96 -11.74
C LEU A 26 -0.82 -0.57 -12.89
N ASN A 27 0.26 -1.33 -13.09
CA ASN A 27 1.21 -1.08 -14.18
C ASN A 27 0.61 -1.43 -15.55
N ASP A 28 -0.15 -2.52 -15.66
CA ASP A 28 -0.87 -2.91 -16.88
C ASP A 28 -1.94 -1.86 -17.25
N ALA A 29 -2.57 -1.23 -16.25
CA ALA A 29 -3.51 -0.12 -16.42
C ALA A 29 -2.84 1.26 -16.58
N GLU A 30 -1.50 1.29 -16.71
CA GLU A 30 -0.71 2.51 -16.91
C GLU A 30 -0.92 3.59 -15.82
N VAL A 31 -1.23 3.17 -14.59
CA VAL A 31 -1.40 4.09 -13.46
C VAL A 31 -0.06 4.81 -13.19
N PRO A 32 -0.04 6.15 -13.19
CA PRO A 32 1.20 6.90 -12.97
C PRO A 32 1.54 6.99 -11.49
N TYR A 33 2.80 7.32 -11.20
CA TYR A 33 3.30 7.58 -9.84
C TYR A 33 3.10 6.42 -8.84
N VAL A 34 3.03 5.19 -9.33
CA VAL A 34 3.18 3.95 -8.53
C VAL A 34 4.47 3.23 -8.92
N PRO A 35 5.00 2.33 -8.08
CA PRO A 35 6.17 1.54 -8.42
C PRO A 35 5.98 0.70 -9.68
N THR A 36 7.03 0.60 -10.48
CA THR A 36 7.13 -0.36 -11.57
C THR A 36 7.59 -1.70 -11.01
N LEU A 37 6.74 -2.71 -11.09
CA LEU A 37 7.05 -4.08 -10.70
C LEU A 37 8.18 -4.65 -11.56
N ILE A 38 9.17 -5.29 -10.93
CA ILE A 38 10.18 -6.12 -11.61
C ILE A 38 9.78 -7.59 -11.48
N CYS A 39 9.62 -8.06 -10.25
CA CYS A 39 9.18 -9.42 -9.94
C CYS A 39 8.69 -9.51 -8.50
N HIS A 40 7.93 -10.56 -8.20
CA HIS A 40 7.48 -10.87 -6.86
C HIS A 40 7.18 -12.36 -6.68
N GLY A 41 7.09 -12.81 -5.44
CA GLY A 41 6.66 -14.18 -5.16
C GLY A 41 6.77 -14.58 -3.70
N ASP A 42 6.00 -15.60 -3.34
CA ASP A 42 6.18 -16.30 -2.07
C ASP A 42 7.46 -17.16 -2.12
N ILE A 43 8.16 -17.25 -1.00
CA ILE A 43 9.37 -18.07 -0.87
C ILE A 43 8.98 -19.50 -0.47
N PRO A 44 9.32 -20.52 -1.29
CA PRO A 44 8.94 -21.91 -0.99
C PRO A 44 9.52 -22.40 0.34
N GLY A 45 8.69 -23.11 1.11
CA GLY A 45 9.10 -23.74 2.37
C GLY A 45 9.31 -22.77 3.55
N GLN A 46 8.95 -21.49 3.39
CA GLN A 46 9.09 -20.48 4.44
C GLN A 46 7.73 -19.96 4.89
N ASP A 47 7.08 -20.74 5.73
CA ASP A 47 5.77 -20.46 6.34
C ASP A 47 5.90 -20.45 7.87
N THR A 48 5.13 -19.61 8.54
CA THR A 48 5.09 -19.62 10.01
C THR A 48 4.38 -20.88 10.52
N VAL A 49 4.99 -21.57 11.48
CA VAL A 49 4.42 -22.77 12.11
C VAL A 49 3.67 -22.50 13.42
N THR A 50 3.64 -21.24 13.88
CA THR A 50 3.02 -20.85 15.15
C THR A 50 1.53 -21.23 15.25
N PRO A 51 0.68 -21.03 14.22
CA PRO A 51 -0.72 -21.48 14.27
C PRO A 51 -0.84 -23.00 14.44
N THR A 52 0.03 -23.78 13.77
CA THR A 52 0.07 -25.24 13.89
C THR A 52 0.37 -25.68 15.33
N TRP A 53 1.34 -25.02 15.99
CA TRP A 53 1.66 -25.32 17.39
C TRP A 53 0.53 -24.94 18.35
N TRP A 54 -0.20 -23.87 18.05
CA TRP A 54 -1.37 -23.48 18.84
C TRP A 54 -2.47 -24.54 18.73
N GLU A 55 -2.79 -25.01 17.52
CA GLU A 55 -3.79 -26.05 17.28
C GLU A 55 -3.43 -27.36 17.99
N LEU A 56 -2.16 -27.78 17.94
CA LEU A 56 -1.67 -28.98 18.62
C LEU A 56 -1.84 -28.92 20.15
N LYS A 57 -1.66 -27.74 20.76
CA LYS A 57 -1.80 -27.56 22.22
C LYS A 57 -3.25 -27.50 22.70
N HIS A 58 -4.21 -27.25 21.82
CA HIS A 58 -5.63 -27.05 22.16
C HIS A 58 -6.52 -28.18 21.60
N ASN A 59 -5.96 -29.38 21.45
CA ASN A 59 -6.67 -30.58 20.99
C ASN A 59 -6.93 -31.55 22.19
N PRO A 60 -8.17 -32.03 22.45
CA PRO A 60 -9.39 -31.84 21.65
C PRO A 60 -9.90 -30.39 21.70
N PRO A 61 -10.43 -29.86 20.59
CA PRO A 61 -10.95 -28.50 20.56
C PRO A 61 -12.12 -28.40 21.55
N THR A 62 -11.99 -27.55 22.57
CA THR A 62 -13.18 -27.02 23.22
C THR A 62 -13.95 -26.24 22.15
N ALA A 63 -15.27 -26.44 22.08
CA ALA A 63 -16.13 -26.12 20.93
C ALA A 63 -16.21 -24.64 20.50
N SER A 64 -15.36 -23.75 21.02
CA SER A 64 -15.48 -22.30 20.85
C SER A 64 -14.17 -21.53 20.60
N THR A 65 -13.03 -22.17 20.33
CA THR A 65 -11.77 -21.43 20.08
C THR A 65 -11.18 -21.74 18.72
N GLU A 66 -11.53 -20.93 17.72
CA GLU A 66 -10.73 -20.80 16.49
C GLU A 66 -9.34 -20.23 16.85
N CYS A 67 -8.29 -20.69 16.17
CA CYS A 67 -6.94 -20.19 16.39
C CYS A 67 -6.87 -18.68 16.08
N PRO A 68 -6.49 -17.81 17.04
CA PRO A 68 -6.44 -16.37 16.81
C PRO A 68 -5.21 -15.96 15.98
N LEU A 69 -4.26 -16.88 15.77
CA LEU A 69 -2.99 -16.60 15.12
C LEU A 69 -3.11 -16.75 13.60
N ARG A 70 -2.64 -15.72 12.90
CA ARG A 70 -2.59 -15.75 11.44
C ARG A 70 -1.36 -16.52 10.97
N ARG A 71 -1.55 -17.37 9.97
CA ARG A 71 -0.44 -17.98 9.24
C ARG A 71 0.15 -16.93 8.30
N HIS A 72 1.47 -16.82 8.30
CA HIS A 72 2.21 -15.94 7.40
C HIS A 72 3.12 -16.76 6.50
N LYS A 73 3.34 -16.23 5.30
CA LYS A 73 4.25 -16.79 4.31
C LYS A 73 5.27 -15.74 3.95
N HIS A 74 6.53 -16.15 3.86
CA HIS A 74 7.60 -15.26 3.46
C HIS A 74 7.43 -14.88 1.99
N TYR A 75 7.57 -13.59 1.70
CA TYR A 75 7.26 -12.99 0.42
C TYR A 75 8.29 -11.92 0.06
N ARG A 76 8.66 -11.86 -1.22
CA ARG A 76 9.56 -10.84 -1.76
C ARG A 76 8.93 -10.10 -2.92
N ILE A 77 9.26 -8.82 -3.03
CA ILE A 77 8.92 -7.99 -4.17
C ILE A 77 10.07 -7.04 -4.51
N ALA A 78 10.39 -6.97 -5.80
CA ALA A 78 11.36 -6.04 -6.34
C ALA A 78 10.67 -5.02 -7.24
N VAL A 79 10.96 -3.74 -7.03
CA VAL A 79 10.45 -2.61 -7.83
C VAL A 79 11.59 -1.73 -8.32
N LYS A 80 11.37 -1.04 -9.43
CA LYS A 80 12.39 -0.27 -10.14
C LYS A 80 12.80 1.01 -9.40
N GLU A 81 11.84 1.69 -8.79
CA GLU A 81 12.03 2.99 -8.17
C GLU A 81 12.60 2.86 -6.76
N VAL A 82 13.61 3.69 -6.45
CA VAL A 82 14.13 3.88 -5.09
C VAL A 82 13.91 5.34 -4.71
N GLY A 83 12.91 5.58 -3.87
CA GLY A 83 12.49 6.91 -3.46
C GLY A 83 13.15 7.39 -2.17
N MET A 84 13.02 8.70 -1.92
CA MET A 84 13.41 9.37 -0.68
C MET A 84 12.19 9.54 0.22
N LYS A 85 12.41 9.68 1.53
CA LYS A 85 11.29 9.83 2.48
C LYS A 85 10.59 11.17 2.27
N LEU A 86 9.27 11.21 2.49
CA LEU A 86 8.50 12.46 2.34
C LEU A 86 9.10 13.61 3.15
N VAL A 87 9.63 13.34 4.35
CA VAL A 87 10.23 14.35 5.25
C VAL A 87 11.42 15.11 4.65
N GLU A 88 12.01 14.61 3.56
CA GLU A 88 13.17 15.23 2.91
C GLU A 88 12.80 16.34 1.91
N PHE A 89 11.52 16.70 1.83
CA PHE A 89 11.03 17.82 1.02
C PHE A 89 11.74 19.13 1.40
N LYS A 90 11.87 20.05 0.43
CA LYS A 90 12.67 21.27 0.57
C LYS A 90 11.85 22.51 0.90
N HIS A 91 10.60 22.55 0.47
CA HIS A 91 9.70 23.67 0.70
C HIS A 91 8.24 23.25 0.46
N GLY A 92 7.28 24.00 1.02
CA GLY A 92 5.85 23.66 0.98
C GLY A 92 5.30 23.42 -0.44
N LYS A 93 5.77 24.19 -1.44
CA LYS A 93 5.39 23.96 -2.85
C LYS A 93 5.78 22.56 -3.35
N GLN A 94 6.94 22.04 -2.92
CA GLN A 94 7.40 20.71 -3.31
C GLN A 94 6.55 19.64 -2.62
N LEU A 95 6.29 19.80 -1.32
CA LEU A 95 5.43 18.91 -0.54
C LEU A 95 4.06 18.76 -1.19
N LEU A 96 3.40 19.88 -1.52
CA LEU A 96 2.09 19.87 -2.17
C LEU A 96 2.11 19.23 -3.56
N GLN A 97 3.17 19.42 -4.34
CA GLN A 97 3.31 18.76 -5.64
C GLN A 97 3.47 17.24 -5.49
N ILE A 98 4.28 16.78 -4.54
CA ILE A 98 4.48 15.35 -4.26
C ILE A 98 3.15 14.69 -3.85
N ILE A 99 2.42 15.33 -2.94
CA ILE A 99 1.12 14.83 -2.48
C ILE A 99 0.10 14.84 -3.62
N PHE A 100 0.09 15.89 -4.44
CA PHE A 100 -0.77 15.96 -5.62
C PHE A 100 -0.50 14.81 -6.61
N ASP A 101 0.76 14.51 -6.90
CA ASP A 101 1.12 13.38 -7.78
C ASP A 101 0.58 12.05 -7.22
N CYS A 102 0.64 11.85 -5.89
CA CYS A 102 0.09 10.66 -5.23
C CYS A 102 -1.44 10.61 -5.19
N ILE A 103 -2.12 11.76 -5.03
CA ILE A 103 -3.59 11.85 -5.16
C ILE A 103 -4.00 11.49 -6.59
N PHE A 104 -3.25 11.96 -7.59
CA PHE A 104 -3.50 11.61 -8.99
C PHE A 104 -3.27 10.12 -9.25
N ALA A 105 -2.21 9.52 -8.68
CA ALA A 105 -1.99 8.08 -8.72
C ALA A 105 -3.19 7.30 -8.15
N HIS A 106 -3.67 7.73 -6.98
CA HIS A 106 -4.82 7.14 -6.30
C HIS A 106 -6.09 7.25 -7.14
N GLN A 107 -6.39 8.43 -7.69
CA GLN A 107 -7.52 8.62 -8.58
C GLN A 107 -7.46 7.67 -9.79
N GLN A 108 -6.31 7.59 -10.47
CA GLN A 108 -6.15 6.69 -11.61
C GLN A 108 -6.28 5.22 -11.21
N ALA A 109 -5.74 4.81 -10.07
CA ALA A 109 -5.91 3.45 -9.55
C ALA A 109 -7.40 3.11 -9.31
N VAL A 110 -8.18 4.04 -8.77
CA VAL A 110 -9.61 3.84 -8.54
C VAL A 110 -10.40 3.80 -9.85
N VAL A 111 -10.13 4.73 -10.77
CA VAL A 111 -10.92 4.89 -12.01
C VAL A 111 -10.58 3.81 -13.03
N GLU A 112 -9.30 3.54 -13.26
CA GLU A 112 -8.83 2.66 -14.34
C GLU A 112 -8.71 1.20 -13.89
N ALA A 113 -8.40 0.96 -12.61
CA ALA A 113 -8.14 -0.38 -12.09
C ALA A 113 -9.09 -0.80 -10.96
N ASN A 114 -10.05 0.05 -10.55
CA ASN A 114 -10.98 -0.23 -9.44
C ASN A 114 -10.27 -0.55 -8.11
N ILE A 115 -9.05 -0.08 -7.88
CA ILE A 115 -8.25 -0.38 -6.67
C ILE A 115 -8.18 0.83 -5.74
N MET A 116 -8.52 0.62 -4.45
CA MET A 116 -8.32 1.57 -3.35
C MET A 116 -7.07 1.20 -2.54
N HIS A 117 -6.29 2.19 -2.10
CA HIS A 117 -4.99 1.97 -1.45
C HIS A 117 -5.12 1.45 0.00
N ARG A 118 -5.99 2.09 0.79
CA ARG A 118 -6.39 1.82 2.18
C ARG A 118 -5.34 2.05 3.27
N ASP A 119 -4.13 2.42 2.92
CA ASP A 119 -3.09 2.82 3.89
C ASP A 119 -2.36 4.10 3.48
N ILE A 120 -3.10 5.18 3.25
CA ILE A 120 -2.49 6.48 2.99
C ILE A 120 -1.79 6.99 4.25
N SER A 121 -0.47 7.15 4.17
CA SER A 121 0.37 7.64 5.25
C SER A 121 1.60 8.36 4.71
N GLY A 122 2.25 9.18 5.54
CA GLY A 122 3.51 9.83 5.16
C GLY A 122 4.68 8.86 4.91
N GLY A 123 4.59 7.62 5.39
CA GLY A 123 5.57 6.55 5.11
C GLY A 123 5.40 5.93 3.72
N ASN A 124 4.18 5.99 3.18
CA ASN A 124 3.81 5.38 1.91
C ASN A 124 3.83 6.38 0.74
N ILE A 125 4.23 7.62 1.01
CA ILE A 125 4.47 8.66 0.01
C ILE A 125 5.98 8.92 -0.05
N LEU A 126 6.58 8.67 -1.21
CA LEU A 126 8.00 8.92 -1.43
C LEU A 126 8.23 10.07 -2.41
N ILE A 127 9.37 10.72 -2.27
CA ILE A 127 9.89 11.67 -3.25
C ILE A 127 10.74 10.90 -4.26
N PHE A 128 10.41 11.01 -5.54
CA PHE A 128 11.13 10.31 -6.60
C PHE A 128 11.67 11.28 -7.67
N PRO A 129 13.01 11.35 -7.87
CA PRO A 129 13.60 12.16 -8.93
C PRO A 129 13.44 11.49 -10.30
N ARG A 130 12.76 12.16 -11.23
CA ARG A 130 12.64 11.74 -12.63
C ARG A 130 13.48 12.63 -13.53
N ALA A 131 14.33 12.03 -14.34
CA ALA A 131 15.02 12.75 -15.41
C ALA A 131 14.02 13.02 -16.55
N ILE A 132 13.84 14.28 -16.91
CA ILE A 132 12.99 14.73 -18.02
C ILE A 132 13.91 15.26 -19.12
N ASP A 133 13.83 14.66 -20.31
CA ASP A 133 14.55 15.10 -21.51
C ASP A 133 13.88 16.34 -22.10
N VAL A 134 14.67 17.38 -22.38
CA VAL A 134 14.22 18.63 -22.97
C VAL A 134 14.60 18.66 -24.45
N GLY A 135 13.91 17.85 -25.26
CA GLY A 135 13.88 18.03 -26.71
C GLY A 135 15.15 17.60 -27.45
N GLY A 136 15.74 16.44 -27.11
CA GLY A 136 16.63 15.69 -28.01
C GLY A 136 18.03 16.26 -28.23
N ASN A 137 18.35 17.37 -27.57
CA ASN A 137 19.68 17.98 -27.50
C ASN A 137 20.55 17.39 -26.35
N GLY A 138 20.10 16.28 -25.74
CA GLY A 138 20.78 15.61 -24.63
C GLY A 138 20.71 16.34 -23.29
N SER A 139 19.92 17.43 -23.20
CA SER A 139 19.73 18.16 -21.95
C SER A 139 18.57 17.57 -21.16
N ALA A 140 18.83 17.15 -19.93
CA ALA A 140 17.81 16.65 -19.02
C ALA A 140 17.80 17.45 -17.71
N TYR A 141 16.62 17.67 -17.13
CA TYR A 141 16.49 18.20 -15.79
C TYR A 141 15.79 17.19 -14.88
N ILE A 142 16.05 17.30 -13.57
CA ILE A 142 15.39 16.46 -12.58
C ILE A 142 14.08 17.10 -12.15
N LYS A 143 12.96 16.42 -12.41
CA LYS A 143 11.67 16.71 -11.81
C LYS A 143 11.48 15.82 -10.59
N TRP A 144 11.31 16.42 -9.42
CA TRP A 144 10.93 15.71 -8.21
C TRP A 144 9.43 15.45 -8.22
N THR A 145 9.04 14.18 -8.22
CA THR A 145 7.64 13.73 -8.28
C THR A 145 7.27 12.89 -7.07
N GLY A 146 5.97 12.75 -6.82
CA GLY A 146 5.48 11.77 -5.86
C GLY A 146 5.57 10.32 -6.37
N LEU A 147 5.62 9.39 -5.44
CA LEU A 147 5.49 7.96 -5.67
C LEU A 147 4.69 7.35 -4.51
N LEU A 148 3.50 6.81 -4.81
CA LEU A 148 2.62 6.15 -3.84
C LEU A 148 2.96 4.66 -3.78
N VAL A 149 3.49 4.21 -2.64
CA VAL A 149 4.02 2.84 -2.43
C VAL A 149 3.20 2.07 -1.40
N ASP A 150 3.52 0.78 -1.24
CA ASP A 150 2.92 -0.10 -0.21
C ASP A 150 1.43 -0.43 -0.42
N TRP A 151 1.15 -1.06 -1.55
CA TRP A 151 -0.21 -1.43 -1.98
C TRP A 151 -0.71 -2.75 -1.36
N GLU A 152 -0.08 -3.24 -0.30
CA GLU A 152 -0.37 -4.55 0.29
C GLU A 152 -1.75 -4.65 0.97
N LEU A 153 -2.30 -3.52 1.41
CA LEU A 153 -3.62 -3.42 2.05
C LEU A 153 -4.74 -3.04 1.07
N SER A 154 -4.40 -2.88 -0.21
CA SER A 154 -5.33 -2.43 -1.24
C SER A 154 -6.46 -3.42 -1.48
N LYS A 155 -7.63 -2.88 -1.88
CA LYS A 155 -8.81 -3.70 -2.23
C LYS A 155 -9.62 -3.07 -3.35
N PRO A 156 -10.41 -3.87 -4.08
CA PRO A 156 -11.35 -3.34 -5.05
C PRO A 156 -12.39 -2.39 -4.42
N LEU A 157 -12.73 -1.29 -5.10
CA LEU A 157 -13.78 -0.36 -4.67
C LEU A 157 -15.18 -0.94 -4.90
N LYS A 158 -15.43 -1.54 -6.08
CA LYS A 158 -16.71 -2.16 -6.48
C LYS A 158 -16.53 -3.67 -6.75
N GLY A 159 -17.46 -4.50 -6.27
CA GLY A 159 -17.48 -5.98 -6.47
C GLY A 159 -16.33 -6.72 -5.75
N ASP A 160 -16.40 -8.00 -5.37
CA ASP A 160 -17.50 -8.96 -5.24
C ASP A 160 -17.48 -9.44 -3.77
N ALA A 161 -18.65 -9.46 -3.13
CA ALA A 161 -18.83 -10.00 -1.77
C ALA A 161 -19.19 -11.49 -1.82
N SER A 162 -18.83 -12.19 -2.91
CA SER A 162 -19.20 -13.57 -3.20
C SER A 162 -18.45 -14.61 -2.39
N PHE A 163 -17.36 -14.23 -1.70
CA PHE A 163 -16.66 -15.12 -0.78
C PHE A 163 -16.69 -14.53 0.63
N PRO A 164 -17.08 -15.32 1.66
CA PRO A 164 -16.96 -14.90 3.04
C PRO A 164 -15.47 -14.63 3.30
N ARG A 165 -15.12 -13.34 3.32
CA ARG A 165 -13.73 -12.92 3.47
C ARG A 165 -13.25 -13.49 4.80
N PRO A 166 -12.16 -14.28 4.85
CA PRO A 166 -11.55 -14.61 6.13
C PRO A 166 -11.30 -13.28 6.84
N ARG A 167 -11.83 -13.18 8.05
CA ARG A 167 -11.76 -11.97 8.88
C ARG A 167 -10.29 -11.60 8.99
N GLN A 168 -9.83 -10.67 8.15
CA GLN A 168 -8.75 -9.80 8.56
C GLN A 168 -9.43 -8.80 9.50
N PRO A 169 -9.13 -8.83 10.82
CA PRO A 169 -9.60 -7.83 11.76
C PRO A 169 -9.62 -6.42 11.19
N GLU A 170 -10.66 -5.68 11.59
CA GLU A 170 -11.22 -4.45 11.03
C GLU A 170 -10.29 -3.23 10.97
N ARG A 171 -9.00 -3.40 11.25
CA ARG A 171 -8.04 -2.30 11.38
C ARG A 171 -6.71 -2.70 10.75
N THR A 172 -6.56 -2.34 9.49
CA THR A 172 -5.27 -2.32 8.80
C THR A 172 -5.03 -0.90 8.31
N GLY A 173 -3.87 -0.34 8.61
CA GLY A 173 -3.44 0.99 8.17
C GLY A 173 -2.97 1.91 9.30
N THR A 174 -2.44 3.07 8.93
CA THR A 174 -1.85 4.05 9.85
C THR A 174 -2.91 4.94 10.50
N TRP A 175 -3.20 4.69 11.78
CA TRP A 175 -4.28 5.34 12.53
C TRP A 175 -4.18 6.86 12.58
N GLN A 176 -2.95 7.40 12.64
CA GLN A 176 -2.69 8.83 12.74
C GLN A 176 -3.30 9.62 11.56
N PHE A 177 -3.45 8.99 10.39
CA PHE A 177 -3.96 9.63 9.18
C PHE A 177 -5.33 9.09 8.77
N MET A 178 -5.95 8.23 9.57
CA MET A 178 -7.26 7.66 9.25
C MET A 178 -8.36 8.73 9.34
N SER A 179 -9.40 8.62 8.51
CA SER A 179 -10.52 9.56 8.54
C SER A 179 -11.28 9.49 9.86
N ALA A 180 -11.85 10.63 10.27
CA ALA A 180 -12.65 10.70 11.50
C ALA A 180 -13.84 9.73 11.46
N ALA A 181 -14.48 9.57 10.29
CA ALA A 181 -15.64 8.69 10.13
C ALA A 181 -15.29 7.20 10.32
N VAL A 182 -14.10 6.77 9.87
CA VAL A 182 -13.62 5.40 10.06
C VAL A 182 -13.16 5.18 11.51
N LEU A 183 -12.60 6.20 12.16
CA LEU A 183 -12.25 6.16 13.58
C LEU A 183 -13.47 6.13 14.51
N ASP A 184 -14.55 6.81 14.15
CA ASP A 184 -15.79 6.85 14.94
C ASP A 184 -16.63 5.57 14.76
N ASN A 185 -16.74 5.08 13.52
CA ASN A 185 -17.46 3.86 13.20
C ASN A 185 -16.56 2.83 12.51
N HIS A 186 -16.04 1.89 13.28
CA HIS A 186 -15.16 0.81 12.80
C HIS A 186 -15.82 -0.15 11.80
N SER A 187 -17.15 -0.17 11.73
CA SER A 187 -17.89 -0.98 10.74
C SER A 187 -18.12 -0.26 9.42
N LYS A 188 -17.75 1.04 9.33
CA LYS A 188 -17.90 1.83 8.11
C LYS A 188 -17.08 1.21 6.98
N LYS A 189 -17.71 1.09 5.81
CA LYS A 189 -16.99 0.77 4.58
C LYS A 189 -16.18 1.98 4.15
N LEU A 190 -14.90 1.75 3.88
CA LEU A 190 -13.96 2.78 3.46
C LEU A 190 -14.31 3.26 2.05
N GLU A 191 -14.40 4.57 1.87
CA GLU A 191 -14.79 5.28 0.65
C GLU A 191 -13.64 6.18 0.17
N VAL A 192 -13.73 6.65 -1.08
CA VAL A 192 -12.72 7.56 -1.66
C VAL A 192 -12.53 8.81 -0.81
N SER A 193 -13.61 9.36 -0.25
CA SER A 193 -13.56 10.53 0.64
C SER A 193 -12.70 10.29 1.89
N ASP A 194 -12.71 9.07 2.44
CA ASP A 194 -11.88 8.74 3.61
C ASP A 194 -10.39 8.78 3.26
N GLU A 195 -9.99 8.28 2.08
CA GLU A 195 -8.59 8.33 1.64
C GLU A 195 -8.14 9.75 1.30
N LEU A 196 -9.03 10.58 0.74
CA LEU A 196 -8.76 12.00 0.53
C LEU A 196 -8.59 12.76 1.85
N GLU A 197 -9.37 12.40 2.89
CA GLU A 197 -9.16 12.93 4.25
C GLU A 197 -7.80 12.51 4.81
N SER A 198 -7.37 11.26 4.54
CA SER A 198 -6.02 10.82 4.91
C SER A 198 -4.91 11.62 4.22
N PHE A 199 -5.03 11.93 2.93
CA PHE A 199 -4.08 12.83 2.25
C PHE A 199 -4.07 14.23 2.86
N PHE A 200 -5.23 14.75 3.27
CA PHE A 200 -5.32 16.02 3.99
C PHE A 200 -4.57 15.95 5.33
N HIS A 201 -4.79 14.92 6.13
CA HIS A 201 -4.11 14.73 7.42
C HIS A 201 -2.59 14.61 7.27
N VAL A 202 -2.11 13.90 6.24
CA VAL A 202 -0.67 13.85 5.92
C VAL A 202 -0.16 15.25 5.55
N THR A 203 -0.87 15.97 4.68
CA THR A 203 -0.49 17.33 4.27
C THR A 203 -0.37 18.26 5.48
N LEU A 204 -1.38 18.27 6.34
CA LEU A 204 -1.43 19.11 7.53
C LEU A 204 -0.29 18.78 8.50
N TYR A 205 -0.09 17.49 8.78
CA TYR A 205 0.98 17.05 9.69
C TYR A 205 2.37 17.47 9.19
N TYR A 206 2.67 17.25 7.91
CA TYR A 206 3.98 17.58 7.35
C TYR A 206 4.19 19.08 7.22
N ALA A 207 3.15 19.87 6.92
CA ALA A 207 3.25 21.32 6.81
C ALA A 207 3.45 22.04 8.15
N VAL A 208 2.96 21.46 9.25
CA VAL A 208 3.08 22.05 10.60
C VAL A 208 4.35 21.58 11.31
N ARG A 209 4.76 20.32 11.09
CA ARG A 209 5.87 19.71 11.84
C ARG A 209 7.26 19.99 11.26
N TYR A 210 7.37 20.14 9.95
CA TYR A 210 8.65 20.23 9.22
C TYR A 210 8.71 21.51 8.40
#